data_AF-A0A415PEY3-F1
#
_entry.id   AF-A0A415PEY3-F1
#
_cell.length_a   1.000
_cell.length_b   1.000
_cell.length_c   1.000
_cell.angle_alpha   90.00
_cell.angle_beta   90.00
_cell.angle_gamma   90.00
#
_symmetry.space_group_name_H-M   'P 1'
#
loop_
_entity.id
_entity.type
_entity.pdbx_description
1 polymer ?
#
loop_
_entity_poly.entity_id
_entity_poly.type
_entity_poly.pdbx_seq_one_letter_code
_entity_poly.pdbx_strand_id
1 'polypeptide(L)'
;MGIALDASLGVMQPNGEWKAGIQYGGYYIIAADPSIPMCSIFKISNHGLSGAGIKVEQPFYAMVMDRGGAIQGNHFDLYIGLQSANPLQRIYVSTANAELIRYGGNNGQGCAL
;
A
#
# COMPACT_ATOMS: atom_id res chain seq x y z
N MET A 1 2.76 -11.56 9.75
CA MET A 1 3.49 -11.22 8.52
C MET A 1 3.54 -9.72 8.41
N GLY A 2 4.69 -9.18 8.04
CA GLY A 2 4.88 -7.79 7.68
C GLY A 2 5.85 -7.74 6.51
N ILE A 3 5.96 -6.58 5.87
CA ILE A 3 6.93 -6.40 4.79
C ILE A 3 8.30 -6.02 5.34
N ALA A 4 9.38 -6.56 4.77
CA ALA A 4 10.72 -6.15 5.13
C ALA A 4 11.05 -4.80 4.47
N LEU A 5 11.43 -3.84 5.31
CA LEU A 5 11.77 -2.47 4.93
C LEU A 5 13.19 -2.16 5.37
N ASP A 6 13.89 -1.40 4.54
CA ASP A 6 15.22 -0.86 4.83
C ASP A 6 15.27 0.61 4.39
N ALA A 7 15.79 1.48 5.25
CA ALA A 7 15.81 2.92 4.97
C ALA A 7 16.69 3.31 3.77
N SER A 8 17.70 2.50 3.45
CA SER A 8 18.65 2.71 2.35
C SER A 8 18.28 1.91 1.09
N LEU A 9 17.73 0.70 1.26
CA LEU A 9 17.42 -0.21 0.15
C LEU A 9 15.95 -0.16 -0.31
N GLY A 10 15.04 0.32 0.54
CA GLY A 10 13.62 0.44 0.27
C GLY A 10 12.81 -0.78 0.71
N VAL A 11 12.08 -1.38 -0.23
CA VAL A 11 11.12 -2.46 0.02
C VAL A 11 11.64 -3.77 -0.55
N MET A 12 11.68 -4.83 0.28
CA MET A 12 11.99 -6.18 -0.18
C MET A 12 10.85 -6.71 -1.06
N GLN A 13 11.17 -7.03 -2.30
CA GLN A 13 10.23 -7.50 -3.30
C GLN A 13 9.99 -9.02 -3.19
N PRO A 14 8.91 -9.54 -3.78
CA PRO A 14 8.57 -10.96 -3.75
C PRO A 14 9.64 -11.88 -4.35
N ASN A 15 10.43 -11.37 -5.30
CA ASN A 15 11.54 -12.08 -5.92
C ASN A 15 12.83 -12.06 -5.07
N GLY A 16 12.79 -11.46 -3.87
CA GLY A 16 13.93 -11.34 -2.96
C GLY A 16 14.86 -10.15 -3.24
N GLU A 17 14.53 -9.30 -4.21
CA GLU A 17 15.32 -8.10 -4.51
C GLU A 17 14.85 -6.91 -3.68
N TRP A 18 15.77 -6.04 -3.26
CA TRP A 18 15.41 -4.75 -2.69
C TRP A 18 15.16 -3.72 -3.79
N LYS A 19 14.07 -2.95 -3.66
CA LYS A 19 13.78 -1.81 -4.56
C LYS A 19 13.41 -0.57 -3.76
N ALA A 20 14.03 0.54 -4.13
CA ALA A 20 13.63 1.85 -3.64
C ALA A 20 12.17 2.16 -4.04
N GLY A 21 11.45 2.84 -3.15
CA GLY A 21 10.06 3.24 -3.38
C GLY A 21 9.11 2.70 -2.33
N ILE A 22 7.82 2.67 -2.68
CA ILE A 22 6.71 2.43 -1.75
C ILE A 22 5.78 1.30 -2.22
N GLN A 23 6.29 0.42 -3.08
CA GLN A 23 5.54 -0.66 -3.70
C GLN A 23 6.14 -2.03 -3.39
N TYR A 24 5.27 -3.03 -3.33
CA TYR A 24 5.58 -4.45 -3.26
C TYR A 24 4.89 -5.18 -4.40
N GLY A 25 5.67 -5.80 -5.29
CA GLY A 25 5.08 -6.58 -6.39
C GLY A 25 4.22 -5.76 -7.35
N GLY A 26 4.50 -4.46 -7.48
CA GLY A 26 3.72 -3.53 -8.31
C GLY A 26 2.49 -2.92 -7.63
N TYR A 27 2.20 -3.30 -6.37
CA TYR A 27 1.11 -2.73 -5.58
C TYR A 27 1.64 -1.76 -4.54
N TYR A 28 0.94 -0.64 -4.32
CA TYR A 28 1.24 0.24 -3.19
C TYR A 28 0.95 -0.46 -1.87
N ILE A 29 1.72 -0.15 -0.84
CA ILE A 29 1.60 -0.83 0.45
C ILE A 29 0.64 -0.06 1.36
N ILE A 30 -0.37 -0.74 1.90
CA ILE A 30 -1.30 -0.17 2.88
C ILE A 30 -1.34 -0.98 4.17
N ALA A 31 -1.60 -0.29 5.27
CA ALA A 31 -2.11 -0.88 6.50
C ALA A 31 -3.64 -0.79 6.51
N ALA A 32 -4.29 -1.83 7.03
CA ALA A 32 -5.75 -1.93 7.09
C ALA A 32 -6.22 -2.48 8.44
N ASP A 33 -7.54 -2.46 8.64
CA ASP A 33 -8.19 -3.10 9.78
C ASP A 33 -7.76 -4.56 9.95
N PRO A 34 -7.53 -5.05 11.19
CA PRO A 34 -7.12 -6.44 11.43
C PRO A 34 -8.05 -7.51 10.85
N SER A 35 -9.34 -7.22 10.68
CA SER A 35 -10.32 -8.12 10.04
C SER A 35 -10.07 -8.30 8.55
N ILE A 36 -9.36 -7.39 7.89
CA ILE A 36 -8.97 -7.53 6.50
C ILE A 36 -7.72 -8.45 6.43
N PRO A 37 -7.78 -9.55 5.64
CA PRO A 37 -6.63 -10.43 5.49
C PRO A 37 -5.46 -9.72 4.83
N MET A 38 -4.24 -10.08 5.26
CA MET A 38 -3.02 -9.73 4.52
C MET A 38 -3.10 -10.21 3.08
N CYS A 39 -2.40 -9.52 2.18
CA CYS A 39 -2.37 -9.77 0.74
C CYS A 39 -3.66 -9.44 -0.01
N SER A 40 -4.69 -8.92 0.68
CA SER A 40 -5.87 -8.37 0.01
C SER A 40 -5.48 -7.20 -0.87
N ILE A 41 -6.07 -7.13 -2.07
CA ILE A 41 -5.82 -6.07 -3.04
C ILE A 41 -7.05 -5.17 -3.11
N PHE A 42 -6.80 -3.87 -3.02
CA PHE A 42 -7.79 -2.82 -3.23
C PHE A 42 -7.42 -1.97 -4.43
N LYS A 43 -8.44 -1.53 -5.17
CA LYS A 43 -8.35 -0.45 -6.13
C LYS A 43 -8.78 0.83 -5.43
N ILE A 44 -7.89 1.81 -5.38
CA ILE A 44 -8.12 3.10 -4.74
C ILE A 44 -8.36 4.14 -5.84
N SER A 45 -9.46 4.87 -5.74
CA SER A 45 -9.84 5.93 -6.69
C SER A 45 -10.35 7.17 -5.95
N ASN A 46 -10.51 8.30 -6.64
CA ASN A 46 -10.94 9.57 -6.05
C ASN A 46 -10.10 10.00 -4.82
N HIS A 47 -8.79 9.75 -4.85
CA HIS A 47 -7.93 9.89 -3.68
C HIS A 47 -7.27 11.27 -3.53
N GLY A 48 -7.22 12.09 -4.59
CA GLY A 48 -6.66 13.45 -4.51
C GLY A 48 -5.14 13.52 -4.27
N LEU A 49 -4.41 12.42 -4.54
CA LEU A 49 -2.96 12.29 -4.32
C LEU A 49 -2.19 12.30 -5.64
N SER A 50 -0.96 12.81 -5.63
CA SER A 50 -0.03 12.76 -6.76
C SER A 50 1.40 12.54 -6.25
N GLY A 51 2.25 11.90 -7.05
CA GLY A 51 3.64 11.61 -6.71
C GLY A 51 3.91 10.12 -6.53
N ALA A 52 5.18 9.72 -6.46
CA ALA A 52 5.61 8.32 -6.36
C ALA A 52 5.01 7.35 -7.42
N GLY A 53 4.62 7.88 -8.59
CA GLY A 53 3.93 7.11 -9.64
C GLY A 53 2.40 7.14 -9.55
N ILE A 54 1.81 7.68 -8.47
CA ILE A 54 0.39 7.96 -8.33
C ILE A 54 0.06 9.22 -9.13
N LYS A 55 -1.03 9.16 -9.90
CA LYS A 55 -1.57 10.30 -10.65
C LYS A 55 -2.97 10.58 -10.14
N VAL A 56 -3.29 11.85 -9.91
CA VAL A 56 -4.54 12.27 -9.26
C VAL A 56 -5.82 11.80 -9.96
N GLU A 57 -5.81 11.73 -11.30
CA GLU A 57 -6.96 11.31 -12.13
C GLU A 57 -6.98 9.80 -12.44
N GLN A 58 -6.10 9.00 -11.83
CA GLN A 58 -5.96 7.58 -12.14
C GLN A 58 -6.07 6.75 -10.86
N PRO A 59 -6.83 5.65 -10.88
CA PRO A 59 -6.82 4.74 -9.74
C PRO A 59 -5.44 4.10 -9.60
N PHE A 60 -5.09 3.74 -8.37
CA PHE A 60 -3.94 2.89 -8.09
C PHE A 60 -4.36 1.63 -7.34
N TYR A 61 -3.52 0.60 -7.40
CA TYR A 61 -3.78 -0.67 -6.72
C TYR A 61 -2.88 -0.79 -5.50
N ALA A 62 -3.48 -1.14 -4.37
CA ALA A 62 -2.80 -1.25 -3.10
C ALA A 62 -3.02 -2.63 -2.48
N MET A 63 -2.02 -3.12 -1.75
CA MET A 63 -2.04 -4.40 -1.08
C MET A 63 -1.88 -4.22 0.43
N VAL A 64 -2.71 -4.93 1.20
CA VAL A 64 -2.61 -4.97 2.66
C VAL A 64 -1.37 -5.79 3.04
N MET A 65 -0.34 -5.10 3.54
CA MET A 65 0.92 -5.72 3.99
C MET A 65 1.24 -5.42 5.46
N ASP A 66 0.43 -4.60 6.11
CA ASP A 66 0.56 -4.25 7.52
C ASP A 66 -0.80 -4.05 8.20
N ARG A 67 -0.79 -4.01 9.53
CA ARG A 67 -1.93 -3.73 10.41
C ARG A 67 -1.48 -2.81 11.53
N GLY A 68 -2.26 -1.79 11.82
CA GLY A 68 -2.03 -0.92 12.98
C GLY A 68 -3.18 -1.03 13.97
N GLY A 69 -2.88 -1.01 15.26
CA GLY A 69 -3.93 -1.00 16.30
C GLY A 69 -4.88 0.21 16.21
N ALA A 70 -4.39 1.31 15.63
CA ALA A 70 -5.17 2.53 15.35
C ALA A 70 -5.86 2.52 13.97
N ILE A 71 -5.57 1.55 13.11
CA ILE A 71 -6.16 1.44 11.78
C ILE A 71 -7.35 0.49 11.89
N GLN A 72 -8.56 1.06 11.97
CA GLN A 72 -9.78 0.31 12.23
C GLN A 72 -10.90 0.70 11.25
N GLY A 73 -11.81 -0.24 10.98
CA GLY A 73 -12.94 -0.05 10.09
C GLY A 73 -12.53 0.25 8.64
N ASN A 74 -12.99 1.38 8.11
CA ASN A 74 -12.72 1.82 6.73
C ASN A 74 -11.48 2.73 6.60
N HIS A 75 -10.67 2.84 7.64
CA HIS A 75 -9.44 3.61 7.62
C HIS A 75 -8.30 2.79 7.02
N PHE A 76 -7.58 3.38 6.05
CA PHE A 76 -6.36 2.82 5.49
C PHE A 76 -5.21 3.79 5.71
N ASP A 77 -4.03 3.25 6.02
CA ASP A 77 -2.79 4.03 6.05
C ASP A 77 -1.91 3.63 4.86
N LEU A 78 -1.37 4.62 4.16
CA LEU A 78 -0.52 4.41 2.98
C LEU A 78 0.93 4.53 3.39
N TYR A 79 1.72 3.49 3.12
CA TYR A 79 3.16 3.57 3.31
C TYR A 79 3.77 4.56 2.31
N ILE A 80 4.42 5.60 2.82
CA ILE A 80 5.05 6.65 2.02
C ILE A 80 6.59 6.61 2.04
N GLY A 81 7.18 5.56 2.62
CA GLY A 81 8.63 5.51 2.80
C GLY A 81 9.12 6.45 3.90
N LEU A 82 10.25 7.11 3.66
CA LEU A 82 10.83 8.07 4.59
C LEU A 82 10.03 9.38 4.58
N GLN A 83 9.56 9.79 5.76
CA GLN A 83 8.79 11.03 5.93
C GLN A 83 9.52 12.27 5.37
N SER A 84 10.85 12.33 5.51
CA SER A 84 11.67 13.44 5.00
C SER A 84 11.69 13.55 3.48
N ALA A 85 11.42 12.46 2.74
CA ALA A 85 11.40 12.48 1.29
C ALA A 85 10.09 13.05 0.73
N ASN A 86 9.02 13.08 1.54
CA ASN A 86 7.67 13.54 1.20
C ASN A 86 7.26 13.23 -0.25
N PRO A 87 7.24 11.94 -0.66
CA PRO A 87 7.12 11.59 -2.07
C PRO A 87 5.70 11.74 -2.63
N LEU A 88 4.74 12.10 -1.78
CA LEU A 88 3.33 12.29 -2.12
C LEU A 88 2.87 13.69 -1.76
N GLN A 89 2.10 14.28 -2.68
CA GLN A 89 1.43 15.55 -2.49
C GLN A 89 -0.07 15.33 -2.53
N ARG A 90 -0.79 15.94 -1.58
CA ARG A 90 -2.24 16.07 -1.64
C ARG A 90 -2.60 17.25 -2.53
N ILE A 91 -3.23 16.97 -3.66
CA ILE A 91 -3.66 17.98 -4.64
C ILE A 91 -4.99 18.59 -4.24
N TYR A 92 -5.93 17.75 -3.78
CA TYR A 92 -7.21 18.19 -3.25
C TYR A 92 -7.70 17.24 -2.15
N VAL A 93 -8.69 17.71 -1.38
CA VAL A 93 -9.40 16.89 -0.40
C VAL A 93 -10.57 16.22 -1.10
N SER A 94 -10.65 14.90 -0.99
CA SER A 94 -11.72 14.08 -1.53
C SER A 94 -12.03 12.92 -0.58
N THR A 95 -13.17 12.27 -0.82
CA THR A 95 -13.50 10.99 -0.20
C THR A 95 -13.01 9.86 -1.09
N ALA A 96 -11.85 9.28 -0.74
CA ALA A 96 -11.29 8.17 -1.48
C ALA A 96 -12.24 6.96 -1.47
N ASN A 97 -12.34 6.28 -2.61
CA ASN A 97 -13.08 5.04 -2.75
C ASN A 97 -12.10 3.87 -2.76
N ALA A 98 -12.38 2.85 -1.96
CA ALA A 98 -11.63 1.60 -1.92
C ALA A 98 -12.52 0.43 -2.35
N GLU A 99 -12.19 -0.18 -3.48
CA GLU A 99 -12.88 -1.35 -4.01
C GLU A 99 -12.03 -2.59 -3.75
N LEU A 100 -12.58 -3.60 -3.08
CA LEU A 100 -11.89 -4.88 -2.85
C LEU A 100 -11.84 -5.67 -4.17
N ILE A 101 -10.64 -5.86 -4.70
CA ILE A 101 -10.38 -6.61 -5.93
C ILE A 101 -10.08 -8.08 -5.63
N ARG A 102 -9.36 -8.33 -4.54
CA ARG A 102 -9.05 -9.70 -4.10
C ARG A 102 -8.99 -9.77 -2.58
N TYR A 103 -9.72 -10.72 -2.01
CA TYR A 103 -9.71 -11.00 -0.58
C TYR A 103 -8.59 -11.98 -0.23
N GLY A 104 -7.62 -11.54 0.58
CA GLY A 104 -6.45 -12.32 0.94
C GLY A 104 -5.58 -12.73 -0.27
N GLY A 105 -4.81 -13.79 -0.07
CA GLY A 105 -3.87 -14.31 -1.08
C GLY A 105 -2.53 -14.76 -0.52
N ASN A 106 -2.40 -14.97 0.79
CA ASN A 106 -1.20 -15.54 1.38
C ASN A 106 -1.14 -17.04 1.11
N ASN A 107 -0.04 -17.53 0.52
CA ASN A 107 0.18 -18.94 0.20
C ASN A 107 1.15 -19.66 1.16
N GLY A 108 1.49 -19.04 2.30
CA GLY A 108 2.44 -19.57 3.29
C GLY A 108 3.90 -19.20 3.02
N GLN A 109 4.24 -18.77 1.81
CA GLN A 109 5.56 -18.24 1.44
C GLN A 109 5.54 -16.72 1.24
N GLY A 110 4.35 -16.13 1.09
CA GLY A 110 4.15 -14.70 0.92
C GLY A 110 2.79 -14.43 0.28
N CYS A 111 2.61 -13.20 -0.22
CA CYS A 111 1.44 -12.86 -1.02
C CYS A 111 1.59 -13.43 -2.44
N ALA A 112 0.62 -14.22 -2.88
CA ALA A 112 0.49 -14.66 -4.26
C ALA A 112 0.22 -13.43 -5.14
N LEU A 113 1.09 -13.20 -6.12
CA LEU A 113 0.99 -12.07 -7.06
C LEU A 113 0.54 -12.53 -8.42
#